data_AF-A0A1V4ZQY1-F1
#
_entry.id   AF-A0A1V4ZQY1-F1
#
_cell.length_a   1.000
_cell.length_b   1.000
_cell.length_c   1.000
_cell.angle_alpha   90.00
_cell.angle_beta   90.00
_cell.angle_gamma   90.00
#
_symmetry.space_group_name_H-M   'P 1'
#
loop_
_entity.id
_entity.type
_entity.pdbx_description
1 polymer ?
#
loop_
_entity_poly.entity_id
_entity_poly.type
_entity_poly.pdbx_seq_one_letter_code
_entity_poly.pdbx_strand_id
1 'polypeptide(L)' 'MGKLFVTADCHFGNKEVIRIFSRPFAIVEQMDRTIAAKWNRVVGPDDTVIVIGDFCTEPEDRKRLLKELS' A
#
# COMPACT_ATOMS: atom_id res chain seq x y z
N MET A 1 -18.69 -13.90 5.57
CA MET A 1 -17.90 -13.43 6.72
C MET A 1 -16.58 -12.95 6.15
N GLY A 2 -16.27 -11.65 6.26
CA GLY A 2 -15.01 -11.10 5.79
C GLY A 2 -13.81 -11.63 6.57
N LYS A 3 -12.64 -11.64 5.93
CA LYS A 3 -11.36 -11.97 6.56
C LYS A 3 -10.78 -10.73 7.24
N LEU A 4 -9.92 -10.97 8.22
CA LEU A 4 -9.09 -9.94 8.84
C LEU A 4 -7.65 -10.10 8.36
N PHE A 5 -7.11 -9.04 7.77
CA PHE A 5 -5.71 -8.93 7.40
C PHE A 5 -5.00 -7.89 8.28
N VAL A 6 -3.72 -8.12 8.53
CA VAL A 6 -2.85 -7.17 9.23
C VAL A 6 -1.61 -6.96 8.37
N THR A 7 -1.23 -5.70 8.16
CA THR A 7 -0.05 -5.30 7.41
C THR A 7 0.55 -4.01 7.98
N ALA A 8 1.74 -3.63 7.54
CA ALA A 8 2.47 -2.44 8.00
C ALA A 8 3.35 -1.89 6.88
N ASP A 9 3.87 -0.68 7.08
CA ASP A 9 5.03 -0.14 6.34
C ASP A 9 4.89 -0.21 4.82
N CYS A 10 3.70 0.11 4.31
CA CYS A 10 3.46 0.14 2.87
C CYS A 10 4.26 1.27 2.21
N HIS A 11 4.38 2.40 2.91
CA HIS A 11 5.10 3.60 2.48
C HIS A 11 4.71 4.08 1.07
N PHE A 12 3.42 4.05 0.74
CA PHE A 12 2.92 4.54 -0.54
C PHE A 12 3.34 6.00 -0.76
N GLY A 13 3.82 6.29 -1.97
CA GLY A 13 4.31 7.63 -2.34
C GLY A 13 5.69 8.01 -1.79
N ASN A 14 6.29 7.20 -0.91
CA ASN A 14 7.61 7.51 -0.36
C ASN A 14 8.76 6.96 -1.23
N LYS A 15 9.31 7.79 -2.11
CA LYS A 15 10.43 7.38 -2.97
C LYS A 15 11.72 7.02 -2.21
N GLU A 16 11.95 7.62 -1.04
CA GLU A 16 13.20 7.42 -0.29
C GLU A 16 13.32 5.99 0.26
N VAL A 17 12.18 5.34 0.56
CA VAL A 17 12.16 3.98 1.10
C VAL A 17 12.68 2.94 0.14
N ILE A 18 12.67 3.22 -1.17
CA ILE A 18 13.28 2.35 -2.17
C ILE A 18 14.77 2.21 -1.88
N ARG A 19 15.45 3.34 -1.67
CA ARG A 19 16.88 3.37 -1.36
C ARG A 19 17.15 2.90 0.06
N ILE A 20 16.41 3.44 1.05
CA ILE A 20 16.66 3.18 2.48
C ILE A 20 16.50 1.70 2.82
N PHE A 21 15.44 1.05 2.30
CA PHE A 21 15.16 -0.36 2.58
C PHE A 21 15.54 -1.30 1.42
N SER A 22 16.28 -0.80 0.42
CA SER A 22 16.69 -1.57 -0.76
C SER A 22 15.52 -2.29 -1.45
N ARG A 23 14.37 -1.62 -1.59
CA ARG A 23 13.20 -2.21 -2.26
C ARG A 23 13.51 -2.39 -3.75
N PRO A 24 13.04 -3.49 -4.38
CA PRO A 24 13.41 -3.85 -5.75
C PRO A 24 12.61 -3.07 -6.80
N PHE A 25 12.61 -1.74 -6.72
CA PHE A 25 11.88 -0.86 -7.63
C PHE A 25 12.78 0.27 -8.10
N ALA A 26 12.64 0.67 -9.37
CA ALA A 26 13.38 1.80 -9.89
C ALA A 26 12.76 3.15 -9.47
N ILE A 27 11.43 3.20 -9.37
CA ILE A 27 10.64 4.40 -9.08
C ILE A 27 9.44 4.08 -8.17
N VAL A 28 8.95 5.10 -7.47
CA VAL A 28 7.87 4.96 -6.46
C VAL A 28 6.55 4.55 -7.09
N GLU A 29 6.25 5.00 -8.29
CA GLU A 29 5.01 4.68 -9.00
C GLU A 29 4.95 3.19 -9.38
N GLN A 30 6.11 2.57 -9.66
CA GLN A 30 6.18 1.12 -9.89
C GLN A 30 5.93 0.35 -8.59
N MET A 31 6.53 0.81 -7.49
CA MET A 31 6.33 0.23 -6.16
C MET A 31 4.85 0.29 -5.76
N ASP A 32 4.26 1.48 -5.79
CA ASP A 32 2.86 1.73 -5.42
C ASP A 32 1.91 0.83 -6.22
N ARG A 33 2.02 0.82 -7.56
CA ARG A 33 1.19 -0.03 -8.41
C ARG A 33 1.34 -1.52 -8.08
N THR A 34 2.56 -1.95 -7.77
CA THR A 34 2.83 -3.36 -7.44
C THR A 34 2.20 -3.76 -6.11
N ILE A 35 2.31 -2.91 -5.09
CA ILE A 35 1.72 -3.17 -3.77
C ILE A 35 0.19 -3.16 -3.88
N ALA A 36 -0.40 -2.15 -4.55
CA ALA A 36 -1.85 -2.05 -4.73
C ALA A 36 -2.42 -3.25 -5.53
N ALA A 37 -1.75 -3.68 -6.60
CA ALA A 37 -2.18 -4.85 -7.36
C ALA A 37 -2.14 -6.14 -6.53
N LYS A 38 -1.12 -6.31 -5.67
CA LYS A 38 -1.04 -7.46 -4.76
C LYS A 38 -2.11 -7.41 -3.67
N TRP A 39 -2.40 -6.22 -3.15
CA TRP A 39 -3.46 -5.99 -2.17
C TRP A 39 -4.82 -6.39 -2.74
N ASN A 40 -5.21 -5.82 -3.88
CA ASN A 40 -6.53 -6.05 -4.50
C ASN A 40 -6.71 -7.47 -5.03
N ARG A 41 -5.63 -8.23 -5.22
CA ARG A 41 -5.71 -9.65 -5.55
C ARG A 41 -6.14 -10.52 -4.37
N VAL A 42 -5.95 -10.03 -3.13
CA VAL A 42 -6.15 -10.81 -1.90
C VAL A 42 -7.32 -10.29 -1.07
N VAL A 43 -7.47 -8.98 -0.98
CA VAL A 43 -8.48 -8.29 -0.16
C VAL A 43 -9.74 -8.08 -1.00
N GLY A 44 -10.86 -8.57 -0.50
CA GLY A 44 -12.19 -8.34 -1.06
C GLY A 44 -12.96 -7.24 -0.32
N PRO A 45 -14.12 -6.82 -0.86
CA PRO A 45 -14.89 -5.67 -0.36
C PRO A 45 -15.48 -5.85 1.04
N ASP A 46 -15.62 -7.09 1.51
CA ASP A 46 -16.12 -7.39 2.86
C ASP A 46 -14.99 -7.64 3.88
N ASP A 47 -13.74 -7.61 3.43
CA ASP A 47 -12.58 -7.88 4.29
C ASP A 47 -12.16 -6.62 5.06
N THR A 48 -11.57 -6.82 6.24
CA THR A 48 -10.99 -5.75 7.04
C THR A 48 -9.47 -5.83 6.97
N VAL A 49 -8.82 -4.71 6.64
CA VAL A 49 -7.35 -4.61 6.72
C VAL A 49 -6.95 -3.62 7.79
N ILE A 50 -6.20 -4.10 8.77
CA ILE A 50 -5.57 -3.25 9.79
C ILE A 50 -4.15 -2.94 9.32
N VAL A 51 -3.85 -1.64 9.19
CA VAL A 51 -2.50 -1.16 8.90
C VAL A 51 -1.86 -0.62 10.17
N ILE A 52 -0.76 -1.23 10.60
CA ILE A 52 -0.03 -0.88 11.83
C ILE A 52 1.34 -0.27 11.49
N GLY A 53 1.31 0.97 11.01
CA GLY A 53 2.52 1.74 10.68
C GLY A 53 2.54 2.24 9.24
N ASP A 54 3.20 3.37 9.03
CA ASP A 54 3.60 4.02 7.77
C ASP A 54 2.87 3.57 6.50
N PHE A 55 1.60 3.96 6.39
CA PHE A 55 0.76 3.63 5.24
C PHE A 55 1.15 4.41 3.98
N CYS A 56 1.11 5.75 4.03
CA CYS A 56 1.42 6.65 2.91
C CYS A 56 2.02 7.98 3.41
N THR A 57 2.75 8.69 2.56
CA THR A 57 3.42 9.94 2.95
C THR A 57 2.53 11.17 2.82
N GLU A 58 1.88 11.38 1.67
CA GLU A 58 1.14 12.62 1.42
C GLU A 58 -0.39 12.43 1.53
N PRO A 59 -1.16 13.48 1.90
CA PRO A 59 -2.63 13.42 1.92
C PRO A 59 -3.24 13.06 0.56
N GLU A 60 -2.59 13.44 -0.52
CA GLU A 60 -2.98 13.16 -1.91
C GLU A 60 -2.89 11.67 -2.22
N ASP A 61 -1.85 10.99 -1.72
CA ASP A 61 -1.72 9.54 -1.82
C ASP A 61 -2.87 8.85 -1.09
N ARG A 62 -3.24 9.32 0.10
CA ARG A 62 -4.37 8.78 0.84
C ARG A 62 -5.67 8.86 0.02
N LYS A 63 -5.96 10.02 -0.57
CA LYS A 63 -7.17 10.22 -1.40
C LYS A 63 -7.18 9.31 -2.63
N ARG A 64 -6.01 9.10 -3.26
CA ARG A 64 -5.85 8.16 -4.37
C ARG A 64 -6.09 6.73 -3.91
N LEU A 65 -5.42 6.29 -2.84
CA LEU A 65 -5.48 4.91 -2.34
C LEU A 65 -6.88 4.50 -1.86
N LEU A 66 -7.66 5.42 -1.29
CA LEU A 66 -9.06 5.16 -0.93
C LEU A 66 -9.96 4.86 -2.14
N LYS A 67 -9.53 5.18 -3.36
CA LYS A 67 -10.24 4.85 -4.60
C LYS A 67 -9.67 3.63 -5.31
N GLU A 68 -8.41 3.30 -5.05
CA GLU A 68 -7.67 2.25 -5.75
C GLU A 68 -7.66 0.92 -4.99
N LEU A 69 -7.63 0.94 -3.66
CA LEU A 69 -7.61 -0.27 -2.84
C LEU A 69 -9.02 -0.82 -2.61
N SER A 70 -9.15 -2.14 -2.72
CA SER A 70 -10.39 -2.91 -2.47
C SER A 70 -10.72 -3.02 -0.99
#